data_AF-A0A9P4L5Z9-F1
#
_entry.id   AF-A0A9P4L5Z9-F1
#
_cell.length_a   1.000
_cell.length_b   1.000
_cell.length_c   1.000
_cell.angle_alpha   90.00
_cell.angle_beta   90.00
_cell.angle_gamma   90.00
#
_symmetry.space_group_name_H-M   'P 1'
#
loop_
_entity.id
_entity.type
_entity.pdbx_description
1 polymer ?
#
loop_
_entity_poly.entity_id
_entity_poly.type
_entity_poly.pdbx_seq_one_letter_code
_entity_poly.pdbx_strand_id
1 'polypeptide(L)'
;MAQLPSDSSTSIESPQSTSLMSEALTNLIFSSRLEQRLRSQLLQLTNRFLSLCNDGPPVVVSSRFPGAKFHSRDESYFLSSGAEYYIISEDFWSKIDGSPSQDRMFAGEMTVESDPMQLGALTYNCCVDAAYVHWEFLHEMFKKDPEMKRVEWARVPVRPRIVFFWENKIGDETRYLHDIIIIVASNGARFVFDPTGYQFGFGGYVHKWETYKKQFIDKEGESLRASVGTGRSVNPQAAMASYRGSMQAAREELMRRLSEGTSLL
;
A
#
# COMPACT_ATOMS: atom_id res chain seq x y z
N MET A 1 52.60 55.01 16.22
CA MET A 1 52.83 53.56 16.40
C MET A 1 51.47 52.89 16.43
N ALA A 2 51.11 52.15 15.38
CA ALA A 2 49.85 51.43 15.28
C ALA A 2 50.12 49.94 15.55
N GLN A 3 49.38 49.36 16.51
CA GLN A 3 49.43 47.94 16.84
C GLN A 3 48.46 47.17 15.95
N LEU A 4 48.98 46.13 15.28
CA LEU A 4 48.21 45.14 14.54
C LEU A 4 47.58 44.13 15.50
N PRO A 5 46.31 43.73 15.31
CA PRO A 5 45.75 42.57 16.01
C PRO A 5 46.15 41.29 15.27
N SER A 6 47.02 40.51 15.89
CA SER A 6 47.21 39.10 15.62
C SER A 6 46.23 38.30 16.47
N ASP A 7 45.35 37.51 15.86
CA ASP A 7 44.89 36.23 16.39
C ASP A 7 44.04 35.51 15.34
N SER A 8 44.69 34.71 14.52
CA SER A 8 44.04 33.74 13.63
C SER A 8 43.88 32.41 14.39
N SER A 9 42.73 32.21 15.03
CA SER A 9 42.37 30.92 15.62
C SER A 9 41.90 29.97 14.52
N THR A 10 42.81 29.13 14.03
CA THR A 10 42.48 28.04 13.11
C THR A 10 41.75 26.96 13.89
N SER A 11 40.42 26.92 13.80
CA SER A 11 39.59 25.86 14.33
C SER A 11 39.90 24.56 13.58
N ILE A 12 40.63 23.66 14.23
CA ILE A 12 40.90 22.31 13.74
C ILE A 12 39.55 21.56 13.78
N GLU A 13 38.96 21.32 12.61
CA GLU A 13 37.76 20.50 12.49
C GLU A 13 38.03 19.10 13.06
N SER A 14 37.18 18.69 14.00
CA SER A 14 37.27 17.39 14.64
C SER A 14 37.07 16.26 13.63
N PRO A 15 37.94 15.23 13.60
CA PRO A 15 37.84 14.08 12.69
C PRO A 15 36.57 13.22 12.87
N GLN A 16 35.73 13.51 13.86
CA GLN A 16 34.44 12.82 14.04
C GLN A 16 33.38 13.23 13.00
N SER A 17 33.49 14.42 12.40
CA SER A 17 32.48 14.94 11.47
C SER A 17 32.47 14.20 10.12
N THR A 18 33.66 13.83 9.62
CA THR A 18 33.80 13.19 8.30
C THR A 18 33.28 11.75 8.29
N SER A 19 33.41 11.03 9.40
CA SER A 19 32.92 9.65 9.54
C SER A 19 31.40 9.57 9.44
N LEU A 20 30.68 10.47 10.10
CA LEU A 20 29.21 10.47 10.13
C LEU A 20 28.60 10.81 8.76
N MET A 21 29.22 11.73 8.01
CA MET A 21 28.76 12.06 6.66
C MET A 21 28.96 10.92 5.66
N SER A 22 30.07 10.19 5.76
CA SER A 22 30.33 9.02 4.92
C SER A 22 29.28 7.93 5.13
N GLU A 23 28.98 7.60 6.39
CA GLU A 23 27.98 6.58 6.73
C GLU A 23 26.56 6.97 6.26
N ALA A 24 26.17 8.23 6.45
CA ALA A 24 24.89 8.74 5.98
C ALA A 24 24.74 8.62 4.45
N LEU A 25 25.80 8.95 3.71
CA LEU A 25 25.81 8.83 2.25
C LEU A 25 25.72 7.36 1.80
N THR A 26 26.48 6.46 2.43
CA THR A 26 26.42 5.02 2.13
C THR A 26 25.00 4.48 2.37
N ASN A 27 24.36 4.85 3.48
CA ASN A 27 23.00 4.44 3.79
C ASN A 27 21.97 4.99 2.79
N LEU A 28 22.14 6.21 2.32
CA LEU A 28 21.27 6.82 1.32
C LEU A 28 21.38 6.12 -0.04
N ILE A 29 22.60 5.84 -0.50
CA ILE A 29 22.87 5.14 -1.76
C ILE A 29 22.29 3.72 -1.68
N PHE A 30 22.57 3.00 -0.60
CA PHE A 30 22.02 1.66 -0.37
C PHE A 30 20.49 1.66 -0.40
N SER A 31 19.85 2.57 0.36
CA SER A 31 18.38 2.69 0.41
C SER A 31 17.76 2.93 -0.97
N SER A 32 18.41 3.75 -1.79
CA SER A 32 17.90 4.12 -3.11
C SER A 32 18.03 2.98 -4.12
N ARG A 33 19.16 2.27 -4.11
CA ARG A 33 19.35 1.06 -4.92
C ARG A 33 18.36 -0.04 -4.52
N LEU A 34 18.17 -0.24 -3.22
CA LEU A 34 17.26 -1.26 -2.70
C LEU A 34 15.81 -0.96 -3.08
N GLU A 35 15.38 0.30 -3.03
CA GLU A 35 14.05 0.72 -3.48
C GLU A 35 13.81 0.37 -4.96
N GLN A 36 14.78 0.66 -5.83
CA GLN A 36 14.68 0.36 -7.26
C GLN A 36 14.62 -1.15 -7.51
N ARG A 37 15.43 -1.94 -6.79
CA ARG A 37 15.39 -3.41 -6.85
C ARG A 37 14.02 -3.93 -6.43
N LEU A 38 13.49 -3.44 -5.31
CA LEU A 38 12.16 -3.80 -4.82
C LEU A 38 11.06 -3.45 -5.82
N ARG A 39 11.09 -2.24 -6.42
CA ARG A 39 10.14 -1.87 -7.47
C ARG A 39 10.17 -2.88 -8.62
N SER A 40 11.36 -3.15 -9.17
CA SER A 40 11.52 -4.09 -10.28
C SER A 40 11.00 -5.50 -9.94
N GLN A 41 11.42 -6.07 -8.81
CA GLN A 41 11.05 -7.44 -8.41
C GLN A 41 9.55 -7.57 -8.08
N LEU A 42 8.95 -6.54 -7.49
CA LEU A 42 7.55 -6.59 -7.05
C LEU A 42 6.56 -6.14 -8.12
N LEU A 43 7.04 -5.63 -9.26
CA LEU A 43 6.19 -5.20 -10.37
C LEU A 43 5.36 -6.36 -10.93
N GLN A 44 6.00 -7.47 -11.26
CA GLN A 44 5.31 -8.64 -11.84
C GLN A 44 4.27 -9.20 -10.87
N LEU A 45 4.64 -9.26 -9.59
CA LEU A 45 3.75 -9.69 -8.51
C LEU A 45 2.52 -8.78 -8.39
N THR A 46 2.72 -7.46 -8.46
CA THR A 46 1.65 -6.47 -8.43
C THR A 46 0.74 -6.59 -9.65
N ASN A 47 1.29 -6.62 -10.86
CA ASN A 47 0.51 -6.78 -12.10
C ASN A 47 -0.28 -8.08 -12.10
N ARG A 48 0.30 -9.17 -11.58
CA ARG A 48 -0.41 -10.44 -11.48
C ARG A 48 -1.59 -10.37 -10.51
N PHE A 49 -1.41 -9.73 -9.37
CA PHE A 49 -2.49 -9.49 -8.42
C PHE A 49 -3.60 -8.64 -9.04
N LEU A 50 -3.26 -7.55 -9.74
CA LEU A 50 -4.24 -6.72 -10.44
C LEU A 50 -5.02 -7.50 -11.50
N SER A 51 -4.33 -8.38 -12.26
CA SER A 51 -5.01 -9.27 -13.21
C SER A 51 -6.01 -10.19 -12.50
N LEU A 52 -5.67 -10.75 -11.34
CA LEU A 52 -6.58 -11.61 -10.57
C LEU A 52 -7.78 -10.83 -10.02
N CYS A 53 -7.58 -9.60 -9.56
CA CYS A 53 -8.67 -8.72 -9.17
C CYS A 53 -9.60 -8.39 -10.34
N ASN A 54 -9.07 -8.40 -11.56
CA ASN A 54 -9.86 -8.07 -12.76
C ASN A 54 -10.73 -9.24 -13.21
N ASP A 55 -10.49 -10.46 -12.71
CA ASP A 55 -11.33 -11.62 -12.95
C ASP A 55 -12.56 -11.52 -12.00
N GLY A 56 -13.61 -10.86 -12.47
CA GLY A 56 -14.79 -10.53 -11.67
C GLY A 56 -15.91 -9.94 -12.51
N PRO A 57 -17.12 -9.77 -11.94
CA PRO A 57 -18.24 -9.21 -12.68
C PRO A 57 -17.95 -7.76 -13.11
N PRO A 58 -18.45 -7.33 -14.29
CA PRO A 58 -18.36 -5.95 -14.71
C PRO A 58 -19.00 -5.00 -13.69
N VAL A 59 -18.34 -3.87 -13.47
CA VAL A 59 -18.88 -2.80 -12.61
C VAL A 59 -18.92 -1.47 -13.35
N VAL A 60 -19.78 -0.59 -12.86
CA VAL A 60 -19.80 0.82 -13.24
C VAL A 60 -19.23 1.64 -12.08
N VAL A 61 -18.33 2.56 -12.40
CA VAL A 61 -17.78 3.53 -11.46
C VAL A 61 -18.31 4.90 -11.86
N SER A 62 -18.94 5.60 -10.92
CA SER A 62 -19.49 6.94 -11.14
C SER A 62 -19.11 7.89 -10.02
N SER A 63 -18.95 9.18 -10.32
CA SER A 63 -18.66 10.18 -9.29
C SER A 63 -19.84 10.37 -8.35
N ARG A 64 -19.59 10.36 -7.03
CA ARG A 64 -20.56 10.73 -5.99
C ARG A 64 -20.51 12.24 -5.80
N PHE A 65 -21.67 12.88 -5.78
CA PHE A 65 -21.73 14.33 -5.55
C PHE A 65 -21.17 14.70 -4.15
N PRO A 66 -20.27 15.69 -4.03
CA PRO A 66 -19.65 16.07 -2.76
C PRO A 66 -20.63 16.52 -1.67
N GLY A 67 -21.85 16.95 -2.03
CA GLY A 67 -22.91 17.32 -1.09
C GLY A 67 -23.78 16.15 -0.62
N ALA A 68 -23.44 14.91 -0.97
CA ALA A 68 -24.12 13.74 -0.41
C ALA A 68 -23.87 13.67 1.10
N LYS A 69 -24.93 13.41 1.90
CA LYS A 69 -24.78 13.26 3.35
C LYS A 69 -23.93 12.03 3.67
N PHE A 70 -22.97 12.21 4.58
CA PHE A 70 -22.22 11.11 5.20
C PHE A 70 -22.86 10.74 6.54
N HIS A 71 -22.55 9.55 7.05
CA HIS A 71 -22.92 9.22 8.42
C HIS A 71 -22.32 10.24 9.42
N SER A 72 -23.17 10.79 10.30
CA SER A 72 -22.83 11.90 11.22
C SER A 72 -21.60 11.64 12.10
N ARG A 73 -21.38 10.37 12.49
CA ARG A 73 -20.23 9.95 13.31
C ARG A 73 -18.88 10.25 12.64
N ASP A 74 -18.78 10.10 11.33
CA ASP A 74 -17.52 10.14 10.58
C ASP A 74 -17.52 11.26 9.51
N GLU A 75 -18.57 12.08 9.46
CA GLU A 75 -18.73 13.17 8.49
C GLU A 75 -17.53 14.14 8.49
N SER A 76 -17.02 14.52 9.66
CA SER A 76 -15.86 15.43 9.75
C SER A 76 -14.59 14.85 9.13
N TYR A 77 -14.39 13.53 9.23
CA TYR A 77 -13.26 12.83 8.63
C TYR A 77 -13.35 12.88 7.10
N PHE A 78 -14.54 12.63 6.54
CA PHE A 78 -14.75 12.70 5.10
C PHE A 78 -14.63 14.12 4.57
N LEU A 79 -15.37 15.06 5.15
CA LEU A 79 -15.35 16.46 4.69
C LEU A 79 -13.96 17.12 4.79
N SER A 80 -13.15 16.77 5.79
CA SER A 80 -11.80 17.33 5.94
C SER A 80 -10.72 16.64 5.09
N SER A 81 -11.01 15.46 4.54
CA SER A 81 -10.02 14.68 3.77
C SER A 81 -9.61 15.33 2.45
N GLY A 82 -10.50 16.12 1.84
CA GLY A 82 -10.33 16.62 0.47
C GLY A 82 -10.36 15.51 -0.59
N ALA A 83 -10.92 14.34 -0.27
CA ALA A 83 -10.99 13.20 -1.17
C ALA A 83 -12.05 13.36 -2.26
N GLU A 84 -11.82 12.68 -3.38
CA GLU A 84 -12.81 12.44 -4.42
C GLU A 84 -13.64 11.20 -4.07
N TYR A 85 -14.93 11.22 -4.39
CA TYR A 85 -15.88 10.18 -3.99
C TYR A 85 -16.48 9.50 -5.21
N TYR A 86 -16.56 8.16 -5.15
CA TYR A 86 -17.07 7.33 -6.23
C TYR A 86 -18.03 6.26 -5.72
N ILE A 87 -19.00 5.89 -6.55
CA ILE A 87 -19.91 4.78 -6.35
C ILE A 87 -19.52 3.67 -7.31
N ILE A 88 -19.35 2.46 -6.77
CA ILE A 88 -19.22 1.21 -7.50
C ILE A 88 -20.58 0.52 -7.44
N SER A 89 -21.14 0.25 -8.61
CA SER A 89 -22.38 -0.52 -8.77
C SER A 89 -22.13 -1.69 -9.71
N GLU A 90 -22.80 -2.81 -9.49
CA GLU A 90 -22.82 -3.90 -10.47
C GLU A 90 -23.38 -3.38 -11.80
N ASP A 91 -22.82 -3.81 -12.93
CA ASP A 91 -23.35 -3.39 -14.23
C ASP A 91 -24.74 -3.98 -14.46
N PHE A 92 -25.76 -3.16 -14.23
CA PHE A 92 -27.17 -3.53 -14.36
C PHE A 92 -27.51 -3.98 -15.79
N TRP A 93 -26.82 -3.47 -16.82
CA TRP A 93 -27.13 -3.79 -18.21
C TRP A 93 -26.75 -5.23 -18.56
N SER A 94 -25.64 -5.74 -18.03
CA SER A 94 -25.24 -7.15 -18.15
C SER A 94 -26.30 -8.14 -17.63
N LYS A 95 -27.20 -7.68 -16.75
CA LYS A 95 -28.32 -8.49 -16.23
C LYS A 95 -29.58 -8.40 -17.10
N ILE A 96 -29.75 -7.35 -17.89
CA ILE A 96 -30.98 -7.09 -18.66
C ILE A 96 -30.96 -7.78 -20.02
N ASP A 97 -29.85 -7.67 -20.77
CA ASP A 97 -29.81 -8.14 -22.16
C ASP A 97 -29.42 -9.62 -22.30
N GLY A 98 -29.06 -10.27 -21.19
CA GLY A 98 -28.61 -11.65 -21.17
C GLY A 98 -27.31 -11.87 -21.95
N SER A 99 -26.61 -10.79 -22.32
CA SER A 99 -25.27 -10.89 -22.86
C SER A 99 -24.38 -11.53 -21.79
N PRO A 100 -23.44 -12.42 -22.17
CA PRO A 100 -22.49 -12.95 -21.21
C PRO A 100 -21.81 -11.76 -20.56
N SER A 101 -22.02 -11.58 -19.25
CA SER A 101 -21.20 -10.65 -18.47
C SER A 101 -19.76 -11.02 -18.81
N GLN A 102 -18.97 -10.09 -19.34
CA GLN A 102 -17.55 -10.37 -19.55
C GLN A 102 -17.01 -10.95 -18.24
N ASP A 103 -16.18 -11.99 -18.29
CA ASP A 103 -15.56 -12.59 -17.09
C ASP A 103 -14.59 -11.61 -16.38
N ARG A 104 -14.62 -10.32 -16.76
CA ARG A 104 -13.72 -9.27 -16.31
C ARG A 104 -14.45 -8.01 -15.90
N MET A 105 -13.92 -7.36 -14.86
CA MET A 105 -14.42 -6.12 -14.31
C MET A 105 -14.23 -4.94 -15.27
N PHE A 106 -13.05 -4.85 -15.88
CA PHE A 106 -12.70 -3.86 -16.91
C PHE A 106 -12.13 -4.54 -18.17
N ALA A 107 -12.38 -3.92 -19.33
CA ALA A 107 -11.84 -4.39 -20.60
C ALA A 107 -10.31 -4.23 -20.67
N GLY A 108 -9.61 -5.26 -21.17
CA GLY A 108 -8.16 -5.26 -21.34
C GLY A 108 -7.38 -5.95 -20.22
N GLU A 109 -6.06 -5.73 -20.22
CA GLU A 109 -5.15 -6.15 -19.15
C GLU A 109 -4.93 -4.98 -18.19
N MET A 110 -5.02 -5.25 -16.89
CA MET A 110 -4.82 -4.24 -15.85
C MET A 110 -3.38 -4.28 -15.34
N THR A 111 -2.70 -3.14 -15.37
CA THR A 111 -1.31 -2.98 -14.92
C THR A 111 -1.20 -1.79 -13.98
N VAL A 112 -0.05 -1.61 -13.33
CA VAL A 112 0.22 -0.43 -12.50
C VAL A 112 0.17 0.91 -13.26
N GLU A 113 0.15 0.89 -14.59
CA GLU A 113 0.05 2.08 -15.45
C GLU A 113 -1.39 2.36 -15.91
N SER A 114 -2.34 1.48 -15.58
CA SER A 114 -3.76 1.68 -15.88
C SER A 114 -4.33 2.91 -15.16
N ASP A 115 -5.53 3.33 -15.58
CA ASP A 115 -6.22 4.48 -15.01
C ASP A 115 -6.39 4.35 -13.47
N PRO A 116 -6.03 5.37 -12.68
CA PRO A 116 -6.09 5.31 -11.22
C PRO A 116 -7.48 5.03 -10.66
N MET A 117 -8.55 5.52 -11.32
CA MET A 117 -9.91 5.26 -10.87
C MET A 117 -10.28 3.80 -11.11
N GLN A 118 -9.92 3.23 -12.26
CA GLN A 118 -10.09 1.80 -12.53
C GLN A 118 -9.31 0.94 -11.54
N LEU A 119 -8.02 1.25 -11.29
CA LEU A 119 -7.20 0.54 -10.31
C LEU A 119 -7.77 0.64 -8.89
N GLY A 120 -8.29 1.81 -8.53
CA GLY A 120 -8.89 2.02 -7.22
C GLY A 120 -10.16 1.18 -7.03
N ALA A 121 -11.04 1.16 -8.02
CA ALA A 121 -12.23 0.33 -7.99
C ALA A 121 -11.89 -1.17 -8.00
N LEU A 122 -10.92 -1.55 -8.83
CA LEU A 122 -10.41 -2.92 -8.97
C LEU A 122 -9.86 -3.50 -7.65
N THR A 123 -9.17 -2.66 -6.88
CA THR A 123 -8.51 -3.07 -5.63
C THR A 123 -9.33 -2.76 -4.37
N TYR A 124 -10.57 -2.31 -4.54
CA TYR A 124 -11.43 -1.89 -3.44
C TYR A 124 -11.76 -3.05 -2.50
N ASN A 125 -11.48 -2.87 -1.20
CA ASN A 125 -11.62 -3.87 -0.14
C ASN A 125 -10.74 -5.12 -0.30
N CYS A 126 -9.72 -5.11 -1.17
CA CYS A 126 -8.81 -6.23 -1.35
C CYS A 126 -7.52 -6.13 -0.52
N CYS A 127 -7.35 -5.10 0.33
CA CYS A 127 -6.08 -4.85 1.03
C CYS A 127 -5.68 -5.98 1.99
N VAL A 128 -6.64 -6.55 2.71
CA VAL A 128 -6.40 -7.67 3.64
C VAL A 128 -5.92 -8.90 2.87
N ASP A 129 -6.60 -9.22 1.77
CA ASP A 129 -6.26 -10.33 0.89
C ASP A 129 -4.89 -10.16 0.26
N ALA A 130 -4.62 -8.96 -0.26
CA ALA A 130 -3.34 -8.63 -0.83
C ALA A 130 -2.23 -8.76 0.23
N ALA A 131 -2.41 -8.18 1.42
CA ALA A 131 -1.42 -8.30 2.48
C ALA A 131 -1.18 -9.76 2.86
N TYR A 132 -2.24 -10.56 3.01
CA TYR A 132 -2.12 -11.96 3.34
C TYR A 132 -1.31 -12.76 2.30
N VAL A 133 -1.75 -12.72 1.04
CA VAL A 133 -1.16 -13.49 -0.05
C VAL A 133 0.30 -13.09 -0.29
N HIS A 134 0.58 -11.79 -0.26
CA HIS A 134 1.93 -11.30 -0.52
C HIS A 134 2.86 -11.47 0.69
N TRP A 135 2.36 -11.42 1.93
CA TRP A 135 3.22 -11.57 3.11
C TRP A 135 3.92 -12.94 3.13
N GLU A 136 3.18 -14.04 2.90
CA GLU A 136 3.77 -15.38 2.85
C GLU A 136 4.82 -15.48 1.73
N PHE A 137 4.51 -14.95 0.55
CA PHE A 137 5.42 -14.95 -0.59
C PHE A 137 6.71 -14.16 -0.31
N LEU A 138 6.58 -12.93 0.16
CA LEU A 138 7.72 -12.05 0.45
C LEU A 138 8.59 -12.61 1.57
N HIS A 139 7.98 -13.27 2.56
CA HIS A 139 8.71 -13.91 3.64
C HIS A 139 9.64 -15.02 3.11
N GLU A 140 9.16 -15.88 2.22
CA GLU A 140 10.00 -16.93 1.62
C GLU A 140 11.00 -16.37 0.60
N MET A 141 10.59 -15.41 -0.23
CA MET A 141 11.46 -14.76 -1.21
C MET A 141 12.68 -14.10 -0.55
N PHE A 142 12.49 -13.41 0.58
CA PHE A 142 13.55 -12.67 1.25
C PHE A 142 14.29 -13.46 2.33
N LYS A 143 13.88 -14.69 2.63
CA LYS A 143 14.49 -15.55 3.66
C LYS A 143 16.00 -15.77 3.49
N LYS A 144 16.47 -15.77 2.23
CA LYS A 144 17.89 -15.95 1.86
C LYS A 144 18.55 -14.67 1.35
N ASP A 145 17.84 -13.54 1.36
CA ASP A 145 18.34 -12.27 0.84
C ASP A 145 19.14 -11.54 1.93
N PRO A 146 20.46 -11.35 1.79
CA PRO A 146 21.29 -10.73 2.83
C PRO A 146 21.01 -9.23 3.03
N GLU A 147 20.32 -8.57 2.08
CA GLU A 147 19.91 -7.17 2.21
C GLU A 147 18.60 -7.04 3.02
N MET A 148 17.92 -8.14 3.32
CA MET A 148 16.62 -8.17 4.01
C MET A 148 16.72 -8.75 5.41
N LYS A 149 16.05 -8.10 6.36
CA LYS A 149 16.00 -8.54 7.76
C LYS A 149 14.72 -9.31 8.06
N ARG A 150 13.56 -8.77 7.66
CA ARG A 150 12.24 -9.37 7.90
C ARG A 150 11.14 -8.66 7.11
N VAL A 151 9.96 -9.28 7.08
CA VAL A 151 8.73 -8.74 6.52
C VAL A 151 7.66 -8.66 7.62
N GLU A 152 6.99 -7.52 7.75
CA GLU A 152 5.95 -7.25 8.74
C GLU A 152 4.62 -6.98 8.03
N TRP A 153 3.51 -7.40 8.63
CA TRP A 153 2.16 -6.99 8.21
C TRP A 153 1.64 -5.96 9.22
N ALA A 154 1.33 -4.76 8.74
CA ALA A 154 0.72 -3.70 9.53
C ALA A 154 -0.67 -3.34 8.98
N ARG A 155 -1.63 -3.14 9.89
CA ARG A 155 -2.88 -2.45 9.60
C ARG A 155 -2.77 -1.01 10.07
N VAL A 156 -3.02 -0.03 9.22
CA VAL A 156 -2.79 1.39 9.51
C VAL A 156 -4.01 2.26 9.18
N PRO A 157 -4.28 3.33 9.94
CA PRO A 157 -5.28 4.33 9.54
C PRO A 157 -4.72 5.18 8.39
N VAL A 158 -5.51 5.37 7.36
CA VAL A 158 -5.08 6.09 6.16
C VAL A 158 -5.88 7.36 5.93
N ARG A 159 -5.26 8.31 5.23
CA ARG A 159 -5.91 9.52 4.71
C ARG A 159 -6.14 9.34 3.21
N PRO A 160 -7.31 8.84 2.79
CA PRO A 160 -7.60 8.59 1.39
C PRO A 160 -7.66 9.89 0.60
N ARG A 161 -7.26 9.82 -0.67
CA ARG A 161 -7.47 10.85 -1.70
C ARG A 161 -8.65 10.51 -2.61
N ILE A 162 -8.96 9.22 -2.69
CA ILE A 162 -10.12 8.67 -3.39
C ILE A 162 -10.85 7.76 -2.41
N VAL A 163 -12.18 7.81 -2.42
CA VAL A 163 -13.04 6.97 -1.60
C VAL A 163 -14.11 6.33 -2.49
N PHE A 164 -14.18 5.01 -2.43
CA PHE A 164 -15.19 4.23 -3.13
C PHE A 164 -16.28 3.76 -2.16
N PHE A 165 -17.51 3.70 -2.65
CA PHE A 165 -18.65 3.12 -1.94
C PHE A 165 -19.32 2.08 -2.83
N TRP A 166 -19.66 0.93 -2.26
CA TRP A 166 -20.70 0.12 -2.87
C TRP A 166 -22.02 0.88 -2.75
N GLU A 167 -22.82 0.92 -3.81
CA GLU A 167 -24.10 1.64 -3.82
C GLU A 167 -24.99 1.26 -2.61
N ASN A 168 -25.02 -0.02 -2.25
CA ASN A 168 -25.79 -0.55 -1.12
C ASN A 168 -25.13 -0.35 0.27
N LYS A 169 -24.00 0.36 0.35
CA LYS A 169 -23.26 0.68 1.60
C LYS A 169 -23.17 2.17 1.89
N ILE A 170 -23.83 3.00 1.09
CA ILE A 170 -23.93 4.43 1.34
C ILE A 170 -24.68 4.65 2.66
N GLY A 171 -24.10 5.44 3.58
CA GLY A 171 -24.63 5.69 4.93
C GLY A 171 -24.05 4.82 6.03
N ASP A 172 -23.31 3.74 5.69
CA ASP A 172 -22.60 2.88 6.64
C ASP A 172 -21.09 3.17 6.65
N GLU A 173 -20.70 4.42 6.37
CA GLU A 173 -19.30 4.77 6.22
C GLU A 173 -18.52 4.64 7.54
N THR A 174 -17.27 4.17 7.45
CA THR A 174 -16.34 4.07 8.59
C THR A 174 -14.97 4.62 8.19
N ARG A 175 -14.14 4.99 9.17
CA ARG A 175 -12.77 5.40 8.91
C ARG A 175 -11.98 4.26 8.25
N TYR A 176 -11.21 4.61 7.22
CA TYR A 176 -10.49 3.62 6.44
C TYR A 176 -9.25 3.13 7.17
N LEU A 177 -9.19 1.81 7.31
CA LEU A 177 -8.00 1.08 7.70
C LEU A 177 -7.43 0.39 6.47
N HIS A 178 -6.12 0.29 6.42
CA HIS A 178 -5.42 -0.31 5.29
C HIS A 178 -4.40 -1.33 5.78
N ASP A 179 -4.38 -2.49 5.14
CA ASP A 179 -3.43 -3.55 5.41
C ASP A 179 -2.28 -3.47 4.40
N ILE A 180 -1.08 -3.25 4.92
CA ILE A 180 0.16 -3.04 4.15
C ILE A 180 1.25 -3.99 4.61
N ILE A 181 2.22 -4.23 3.73
CA ILE A 181 3.42 -4.99 4.05
C ILE A 181 4.61 -4.06 4.21
N ILE A 182 5.33 -4.21 5.32
CA ILE A 182 6.55 -3.46 5.61
C ILE A 182 7.75 -4.40 5.47
N ILE A 183 8.62 -4.09 4.53
CA ILE A 183 9.90 -4.78 4.31
C ILE A 183 10.98 -4.03 5.09
N VAL A 184 11.66 -4.73 5.99
CA VAL A 184 12.73 -4.18 6.83
C VAL A 184 14.08 -4.69 6.30
N ALA A 185 14.92 -3.77 5.84
CA ALA A 185 16.26 -4.07 5.35
C ALA A 185 17.25 -4.36 6.50
N SER A 186 18.38 -4.98 6.18
CA SER A 186 19.44 -5.29 7.15
C SER A 186 20.05 -4.04 7.79
N ASN A 187 20.13 -2.92 7.07
CA ASN A 187 20.58 -1.62 7.59
C ASN A 187 19.49 -0.83 8.34
N GLY A 188 18.29 -1.40 8.52
CA GLY A 188 17.18 -0.76 9.24
C GLY A 188 16.27 0.12 8.38
N ALA A 189 16.59 0.34 7.08
CA ALA A 189 15.67 1.02 6.18
C ALA A 189 14.34 0.23 6.07
N ARG A 190 13.23 0.95 5.93
CA ARG A 190 11.88 0.36 5.87
C ARG A 190 11.18 0.79 4.58
N PHE A 191 10.58 -0.17 3.89
CA PHE A 191 9.83 0.03 2.67
C PHE A 191 8.41 -0.52 2.85
N VAL A 192 7.43 0.19 2.33
CA VAL A 192 6.04 -0.27 2.22
C VAL A 192 5.87 -0.91 0.85
N PHE A 193 5.37 -2.14 0.82
CA PHE A 193 4.76 -2.73 -0.36
C PHE A 193 3.24 -2.66 -0.20
N ASP A 194 2.61 -1.94 -1.13
CA ASP A 194 1.19 -1.61 -1.10
C ASP A 194 0.57 -1.78 -2.51
N PRO A 195 0.27 -3.02 -2.93
CA PRO A 195 -0.31 -3.29 -4.25
C PRO A 195 -1.77 -2.83 -4.36
N THR A 196 -2.39 -2.37 -3.27
CA THR A 196 -3.81 -1.96 -3.23
C THR A 196 -3.99 -0.51 -2.76
N GLY A 197 -2.91 0.27 -2.69
CA GLY A 197 -2.96 1.69 -2.31
C GLY A 197 -3.80 2.53 -3.28
N TYR A 198 -3.96 2.05 -4.51
CA TYR A 198 -4.81 2.66 -5.53
C TYR A 198 -6.27 2.83 -5.07
N GLN A 199 -6.80 1.94 -4.21
CA GLN A 199 -8.16 2.07 -3.67
C GLN A 199 -8.36 3.34 -2.83
N PHE A 200 -7.26 3.98 -2.41
CA PHE A 200 -7.25 5.25 -1.68
C PHE A 200 -6.65 6.39 -2.50
N GLY A 201 -6.35 6.19 -3.79
CA GLY A 201 -5.67 7.15 -4.64
C GLY A 201 -4.17 7.31 -4.34
N PHE A 202 -3.52 6.29 -3.78
CA PHE A 202 -2.08 6.27 -3.56
C PHE A 202 -1.38 5.75 -4.82
N GLY A 203 -0.56 6.59 -5.45
CA GLY A 203 0.16 6.20 -6.66
C GLY A 203 1.42 5.40 -6.34
N GLY A 204 1.65 4.31 -7.07
CA GLY A 204 2.78 3.41 -6.87
C GLY A 204 2.48 2.28 -5.88
N TYR A 205 3.36 1.28 -5.86
CA TYR A 205 3.20 0.05 -5.06
C TYR A 205 4.37 -0.21 -4.10
N VAL A 206 5.45 0.55 -4.20
CA VAL A 206 6.59 0.53 -3.26
C VAL A 206 6.89 1.95 -2.82
N HIS A 207 7.10 2.15 -1.51
CA HIS A 207 7.41 3.45 -0.93
C HIS A 207 8.44 3.31 0.19
N LYS A 208 9.24 4.35 0.44
CA LYS A 208 9.94 4.45 1.74
C LYS A 208 8.92 4.67 2.85
N TRP A 209 9.07 3.99 3.98
CA TRP A 209 8.14 4.09 5.12
C TRP A 209 7.93 5.53 5.58
N GLU A 210 9.00 6.33 5.72
CA GLU A 210 8.89 7.74 6.14
C GLU A 210 8.07 8.59 5.17
N THR A 211 8.27 8.38 3.86
CA THR A 211 7.50 9.06 2.81
C THR A 211 6.04 8.62 2.85
N TYR A 212 5.79 7.31 2.95
CA TYR A 212 4.44 6.75 3.02
C TYR A 212 3.69 7.29 4.25
N LYS A 213 4.34 7.25 5.42
CA LYS A 213 3.80 7.76 6.68
C LYS A 213 3.42 9.23 6.58
N LYS A 214 4.32 10.07 6.05
CA LYS A 214 4.06 11.51 5.90
C LYS A 214 2.90 11.81 4.95
N GLN A 215 2.76 11.04 3.88
CA GLN A 215 1.82 11.34 2.81
C GLN A 215 0.42 10.74 3.06
N PHE A 216 0.35 9.52 3.58
CA PHE A 216 -0.85 8.68 3.50
C PHE A 216 -1.40 8.24 4.84
N ILE A 217 -0.66 8.34 5.94
CA ILE A 217 -1.13 7.90 7.25
C ILE A 217 -1.88 9.03 7.96
N ASP A 218 -3.04 8.70 8.51
CA ASP A 218 -3.81 9.63 9.34
C ASP A 218 -3.22 9.68 10.77
N LYS A 219 -2.70 10.85 11.14
CA LYS A 219 -2.09 11.10 12.46
C LYS A 219 -3.12 11.04 13.59
N GLU A 220 -4.36 11.45 13.33
CA GLU A 220 -5.43 11.40 14.34
C GLU A 220 -5.77 9.95 14.66
N GLY A 221 -5.86 9.10 13.63
CA GLY A 221 -6.00 7.65 13.76
C GLY A 221 -4.84 6.95 14.50
N GLU A 222 -3.59 7.42 14.36
CA GLU A 222 -2.45 6.87 15.13
C GLU A 222 -2.64 7.07 16.64
N SER A 223 -3.13 8.26 17.04
CA SER A 223 -3.33 8.59 18.46
C SER A 223 -4.42 7.75 19.13
N LEU A 224 -5.54 7.53 18.43
CA LEU A 224 -6.66 6.69 18.88
C LEU A 224 -6.25 5.23 19.11
N ARG A 225 -5.25 4.73 18.35
CA ARG A 225 -4.73 3.37 18.52
C ARG A 225 -3.66 3.25 19.60
N ALA A 226 -2.88 4.31 19.83
CA ALA A 226 -1.93 4.34 20.96
C ALA A 226 -2.67 4.21 22.30
N SER A 227 -3.87 4.79 22.43
CA SER A 227 -4.74 4.63 23.60
C SER A 227 -5.41 3.25 23.73
N VAL A 228 -5.52 2.48 22.64
CA VAL A 228 -6.18 1.16 22.63
C VAL A 228 -5.16 0.00 22.61
N GLY A 229 -3.86 0.30 22.63
CA GLY A 229 -2.79 -0.72 22.71
C GLY A 229 -2.60 -1.55 21.44
N THR A 230 -3.04 -1.06 20.28
CA THR A 230 -3.06 -1.83 19.01
C THR A 230 -2.01 -1.38 17.99
N GLY A 231 -0.78 -1.12 18.45
CA GLY A 231 0.42 -1.32 17.61
C GLY A 231 0.72 -2.81 17.43
N ARG A 232 -0.30 -3.67 17.38
CA ARG A 232 -0.13 -5.11 17.23
C ARG A 232 0.22 -5.38 15.78
N SER A 233 1.34 -6.07 15.55
CA SER A 233 1.47 -6.90 14.36
C SER A 233 0.16 -7.65 14.19
N VAL A 234 -0.47 -7.55 13.02
CA VAL A 234 -1.61 -8.42 12.73
C VAL A 234 -1.08 -9.84 12.93
N ASN A 235 -1.69 -10.63 13.82
CA ASN A 235 -1.35 -12.04 13.95
C ASN A 235 -1.84 -12.69 12.63
N PRO A 236 -0.95 -13.04 11.69
CA PRO A 236 -1.38 -13.47 10.37
C PRO A 236 -2.21 -14.75 10.49
N GLN A 237 -1.87 -15.64 11.43
CA GLN A 237 -2.62 -16.88 11.67
C GLN A 237 -4.04 -16.63 12.19
N ALA A 238 -4.24 -15.61 13.02
CA ALA A 238 -5.58 -15.23 13.47
C ALA A 238 -6.40 -14.57 12.36
N ALA A 239 -5.78 -13.70 11.55
CA ALA A 239 -6.42 -13.11 10.37
C ALA A 239 -6.82 -14.20 9.36
N MET A 240 -5.94 -15.18 9.14
CA MET A 240 -6.20 -16.36 8.31
C MET A 240 -7.39 -17.18 8.80
N ALA A 241 -7.48 -17.46 10.10
CA ALA A 241 -8.57 -18.27 10.65
C ALA A 241 -9.96 -17.63 10.48
N SER A 242 -10.02 -16.30 10.35
CA SER A 242 -11.24 -15.55 10.09
C SER A 242 -11.65 -15.53 8.61
N TYR A 243 -10.76 -15.94 7.70
CA TYR A 243 -10.97 -15.90 6.26
C TYR A 243 -11.50 -17.25 5.74
N ARG A 244 -12.64 -17.25 5.04
CA ARG A 244 -13.22 -18.43 4.38
C ARG A 244 -13.67 -18.08 2.97
N GLY A 245 -13.21 -18.84 1.97
CA GLY A 245 -13.90 -18.98 0.69
C GLY A 245 -13.13 -18.53 -0.54
N SER A 246 -13.27 -17.26 -0.94
CA SER A 246 -12.97 -16.83 -2.32
C SER A 246 -11.47 -16.69 -2.65
N MET A 247 -10.65 -16.18 -1.73
CA MET A 247 -9.22 -15.95 -2.00
C MET A 247 -8.32 -17.15 -1.68
N GLN A 248 -8.87 -18.23 -1.13
CA GLN A 248 -8.10 -19.45 -0.88
C GLN A 248 -7.68 -20.13 -2.19
N ALA A 249 -8.57 -20.16 -3.20
CA ALA A 249 -8.23 -20.66 -4.53
C ALA A 249 -7.16 -19.79 -5.22
N ALA A 250 -7.28 -18.45 -5.11
CA ALA A 250 -6.29 -17.52 -5.65
C ALA A 250 -4.92 -17.69 -4.96
N ARG A 251 -4.91 -17.89 -3.64
CA ARG A 251 -3.70 -18.23 -2.89
C ARG A 251 -3.11 -19.56 -3.34
N GLU A 252 -3.92 -20.61 -3.41
CA GLU A 252 -3.46 -21.95 -3.80
C GLU A 252 -2.88 -21.93 -5.22
N GLU A 253 -3.53 -21.24 -6.15
CA GLU A 253 -3.03 -21.08 -7.52
C GLU A 253 -1.74 -20.25 -7.57
N LEU A 254 -1.64 -19.16 -6.81
CA LEU A 254 -0.40 -18.39 -6.71
C LEU A 254 0.73 -19.27 -6.16
N MET A 255 0.51 -19.94 -5.03
CA MET A 255 1.50 -20.80 -4.38
C MET A 255 1.89 -22.00 -5.26
N ARG A 256 0.95 -22.58 -6.00
CA ARG A 256 1.21 -23.67 -6.97
C ARG A 256 2.16 -23.21 -8.06
N ARG A 257 1.87 -22.10 -8.75
CA ARG A 257 2.73 -21.59 -9.84
C ARG A 257 4.13 -21.22 -9.38
N LEU A 258 4.26 -20.79 -8.12
CA LEU A 258 5.54 -20.52 -7.49
C LEU A 258 6.35 -21.80 -7.25
N SER A 259 5.69 -22.88 -6.83
CA SER A 259 6.34 -24.19 -6.67
C SER A 259 6.79 -24.81 -8.00
N GLU A 260 6.15 -24.43 -9.10
CA GLU A 260 6.44 -24.92 -10.46
C GLU A 260 7.70 -24.28 -11.08
N GLY A 261 8.41 -23.42 -10.33
CA GLY A 261 9.70 -22.89 -10.77
C GLY A 261 9.59 -21.99 -11.99
N THR A 262 8.41 -21.42 -12.27
CA THR A 262 8.30 -20.28 -13.18
C THR A 262 9.22 -19.22 -12.59
N SER A 263 10.37 -18.99 -13.25
CA SER A 263 11.32 -17.96 -12.84
C SER A 263 10.60 -16.63 -12.97
N LEU A 264 9.98 -16.17 -11.89
CA LEU A 264 9.42 -14.83 -11.75
C LEU A 264 10.53 -13.81 -11.39
N LEU A 265 11.79 -14.22 -11.56
CA LEU A 265 13.01 -13.43 -11.39
C LEU A 265 13.93 -13.65 -12.59
#